data_AF-A0A0F4LMY5-F1
#
_entry.id   AF-A0A0F4LMY5-F1
#
_cell.length_a   1.000
_cell.length_b   1.000
_cell.length_c   1.000
_cell.angle_alpha   90.00
_cell.angle_beta   90.00
_cell.angle_gamma   90.00
#
_symmetry.space_group_name_H-M   'P 1'
#
loop_
_entity.id
_entity.type
_entity.pdbx_description
1 polymer ?
#
loop_
_entity_poly.entity_id
_entity_poly.type
_entity_poly.pdbx_seq_one_letter_code
_entity_poly.pdbx_strand_id
1 'polypeptide(L)'
;MLRKDVNFEKIEEDFKSDIYTMMIALGATENVAIQVIEDNKAKIKGWIEPKGTGTIIPAARVARMLIDDGEILKNGKTKKQ
;
A
#
# COMPACT_ATOMS: atom_id res chain seq x y z
N MET A 1 14.87 4.32 30.94
CA MET A 1 14.63 4.95 29.63
C MET A 1 13.22 4.58 29.18
N LEU A 2 12.29 5.53 29.22
CA LEU A 2 10.95 5.34 28.66
C LEU A 2 11.11 5.13 27.14
N ARG A 3 10.56 4.03 26.62
CA ARG A 3 10.47 3.81 25.17
C ARG A 3 9.74 5.02 24.60
N LYS A 4 10.37 5.75 23.66
CA LYS A 4 9.67 6.79 22.91
C LYS A 4 8.37 6.19 22.40
N ASP A 5 7.25 6.79 22.76
CA ASP A 5 5.93 6.35 22.31
C ASP A 5 5.97 6.28 20.79
N VAL A 6 5.76 5.06 20.26
CA VAL A 6 5.76 4.82 18.83
C VAL A 6 4.52 5.52 18.27
N ASN A 7 4.74 6.55 17.45
CA ASN A 7 3.65 7.26 16.79
C ASN A 7 3.18 6.45 15.58
N PHE A 8 2.13 5.65 15.77
CA PHE A 8 1.56 4.79 14.74
C PHE A 8 0.86 5.56 13.62
N GLU A 9 0.29 6.73 13.91
CA GLU A 9 -0.32 7.57 12.88
C GLU A 9 0.73 8.06 11.89
N LYS A 10 1.87 8.53 12.40
CA LYS A 10 3.01 8.91 11.56
C LYS A 10 3.55 7.74 10.75
N ILE A 11 3.66 6.55 11.35
CA ILE A 11 4.10 5.34 10.63
C ILE A 11 3.11 4.97 9.53
N GLU A 12 1.82 5.12 9.76
CA GLU A 12 0.79 4.88 8.75
C GLU A 12 0.91 5.86 7.58
N GLU A 13 1.10 7.15 7.86
CA GLU A 13 1.29 8.19 6.84
C GLU A 13 2.56 7.97 6.02
N ASP A 14 3.69 7.72 6.68
CA ASP A 14 4.98 7.44 6.04
C ASP A 14 4.85 6.19 5.13
N PHE A 15 4.20 5.14 5.62
CA PHE A 15 4.01 3.90 4.85
C PHE A 15 3.10 4.08 3.62
N LYS A 16 2.04 4.89 3.72
CA LYS A 16 1.20 5.25 2.56
C LYS A 16 1.99 6.08 1.54
N SER A 17 2.84 6.99 2.00
CA SER A 17 3.71 7.79 1.13
C SER A 17 4.70 6.92 0.35
N ASP A 18 5.28 5.91 1.02
CA ASP A 18 6.17 4.94 0.39
C ASP A 18 5.45 4.10 -0.67
N ILE A 19 4.24 3.60 -0.37
CA ILE A 19 3.40 2.86 -1.33
C ILE A 19 3.09 3.74 -2.54
N TYR A 20 2.66 4.99 -2.31
CA TYR A 20 2.37 5.95 -3.37
C TYR A 20 3.57 6.14 -4.29
N THR A 21 4.74 6.46 -3.73
CA THR A 21 5.98 6.68 -4.49
C THR A 21 6.35 5.47 -5.34
N MET A 22 6.20 4.26 -4.78
CA MET A 22 6.47 3.01 -5.50
C MET A 22 5.46 2.75 -6.63
N MET A 23 4.18 3.04 -6.42
CA MET A 23 3.16 2.91 -7.46
C MET A 23 3.41 3.86 -8.64
N ILE A 24 3.78 5.12 -8.36
CA ILE A 24 4.16 6.09 -9.39
C ILE A 24 5.39 5.59 -10.17
N ALA A 25 6.42 5.11 -9.47
CA ALA A 25 7.63 4.57 -10.10
C ALA A 25 7.34 3.34 -10.99
N LEU A 26 6.29 2.57 -10.68
CA LEU A 26 5.82 1.42 -11.46
C LEU A 26 4.85 1.81 -12.60
N GLY A 27 4.54 3.10 -12.77
CA GLY A 27 3.74 3.62 -13.88
C GLY A 27 2.26 3.81 -13.58
N ALA A 28 1.84 3.74 -12.31
CA ALA A 28 0.49 4.16 -11.92
C ALA A 28 0.35 5.68 -12.07
N THR A 29 -0.86 6.14 -12.41
CA THR A 29 -1.18 7.57 -12.35
C THR A 29 -1.47 7.97 -10.91
N GLU A 30 -1.32 9.27 -10.59
CA GLU A 30 -1.57 9.80 -9.25
C GLU A 30 -2.98 9.45 -8.74
N ASN A 31 -4.00 9.63 -9.59
CA ASN A 31 -5.38 9.30 -9.25
C ASN A 31 -5.56 7.81 -8.93
N VAL A 32 -4.91 6.92 -9.68
CA VAL A 32 -4.98 5.47 -9.45
C VAL A 32 -4.27 5.10 -8.15
N ALA A 33 -3.08 5.65 -7.89
CA ALA A 33 -2.33 5.39 -6.67
C ALA A 33 -3.10 5.86 -5.42
N ILE A 34 -3.69 7.05 -5.47
CA ILE A 34 -4.50 7.60 -4.37
C ILE A 34 -5.73 6.72 -4.12
N GLN A 35 -6.47 6.36 -5.18
CA GLN A 35 -7.68 5.55 -5.06
C GLN A 35 -7.37 4.17 -4.46
N VAL A 36 -6.33 3.50 -4.96
CA VAL A 36 -5.93 2.17 -4.48
C VAL A 36 -5.48 2.21 -3.02
N ILE A 37 -4.77 3.25 -2.59
CA ILE A 37 -4.38 3.41 -1.18
C ILE A 37 -5.61 3.61 -0.29
N GLU A 38 -6.57 4.44 -0.70
CA GLU A 38 -7.78 4.70 0.10
C GLU A 38 -8.67 3.46 0.18
N ASP A 39 -8.86 2.74 -0.94
CA ASP A 39 -9.63 1.49 -1.00
C ASP A 39 -9.04 0.39 -0.11
N ASN A 40 -7.72 0.45 0.16
CA ASN A 40 -7.00 -0.56 0.94
C ASN A 40 -6.56 -0.07 2.33
N LYS A 41 -7.04 1.09 2.79
CA LYS A 41 -6.62 1.73 4.05
C LYS A 41 -6.70 0.80 5.26
N ALA A 42 -7.78 0.02 5.39
CA ALA A 42 -7.93 -0.94 6.49
C ALA A 42 -6.90 -2.09 6.44
N LYS A 43 -6.58 -2.58 5.23
CA LYS A 43 -5.57 -3.63 5.00
C LYS A 43 -4.17 -3.11 5.31
N ILE A 44 -3.87 -1.88 4.86
CA ILE A 44 -2.61 -1.18 5.12
C ILE A 44 -2.40 -0.97 6.62
N LYS A 45 -3.43 -0.50 7.33
CA LYS A 45 -3.43 -0.35 8.78
C LYS A 45 -3.17 -1.69 9.50
N GLY A 46 -3.76 -2.77 9.02
CA GLY A 46 -3.55 -4.12 9.56
C GLY A 46 -2.13 -4.69 9.38
N TRP A 47 -1.33 -4.15 8.45
CA TRP A 47 0.06 -4.56 8.24
C TRP A 47 1.07 -3.85 9.13
N ILE A 48 0.69 -2.70 9.69
CA ILE A 48 1.55 -1.85 10.54
C ILE A 48 1.18 -1.93 12.02
N GLU A 49 -0.04 -2.37 12.35
CA GLU A 49 -0.49 -2.48 13.74
C GLU A 49 0.15 -3.68 14.47
N PRO A 50 0.74 -3.49 15.66
CA PRO A 50 1.43 -4.55 16.41
C PRO A 50 0.49 -5.58 17.02
N LYS A 51 -0.82 -5.31 17.05
CA LYS A 51 -1.88 -6.25 17.47
C LYS A 51 -2.53 -6.96 16.28
N GLY A 52 -2.19 -6.58 15.06
CA GLY A 52 -2.60 -7.30 13.86
C GLY A 52 -1.85 -8.62 13.78
N THR A 53 -2.54 -9.71 13.47
CA THR A 53 -1.94 -11.03 13.16
C THR A 53 -1.13 -11.03 11.85
N GLY A 54 -0.87 -9.85 11.28
CA GLY A 54 -0.29 -9.67 9.96
C GLY A 54 1.23 -9.83 9.96
N THR A 55 1.73 -10.50 8.93
CA THR A 55 3.15 -10.44 8.55
C THR A 55 3.54 -8.98 8.29
N ILE A 56 4.71 -8.53 8.76
CA ILE A 56 5.26 -7.23 8.37
C ILE A 56 5.61 -7.31 6.87
N ILE A 57 4.90 -6.55 6.04
CA ILE A 57 5.10 -6.55 4.58
C ILE A 57 5.82 -5.26 4.17
N PRO A 58 6.96 -5.31 3.46
CA PRO A 58 7.62 -4.11 2.94
C PRO A 58 6.72 -3.34 1.96
N ALA A 59 6.81 -2.01 1.93
CA ALA A 59 6.01 -1.14 1.07
C ALA A 59 6.10 -1.52 -0.41
N ALA A 60 7.30 -1.92 -0.88
CA ALA A 60 7.50 -2.39 -2.25
C ALA A 60 6.72 -3.68 -2.57
N ARG A 61 6.56 -4.59 -1.60
CA ARG A 61 5.75 -5.80 -1.76
C ARG A 61 4.26 -5.48 -1.71
N VAL A 62 3.86 -4.54 -0.87
CA VAL A 62 2.49 -4.01 -0.85
C VAL A 62 2.13 -3.36 -2.19
N ALA A 63 2.96 -2.45 -2.71
CA ALA A 63 2.71 -1.79 -3.98
C ALA A 63 2.53 -2.80 -5.13
N ARG A 64 3.39 -3.82 -5.19
CA ARG A 64 3.23 -4.92 -6.15
C ARG A 64 1.94 -5.72 -5.94
N MET A 65 1.62 -6.09 -4.70
CA MET A 65 0.38 -6.78 -4.39
C MET A 65 -0.86 -5.95 -4.73
N LEU A 66 -0.82 -4.63 -4.58
CA LEU A 66 -1.93 -3.76 -4.92
C LEU A 66 -2.09 -3.57 -6.43
N ILE A 67 -0.97 -3.60 -7.17
CA ILE A 67 -0.97 -3.64 -8.63
C ILE A 67 -1.44 -5.01 -9.15
N ASP A 68 -1.12 -6.10 -8.45
CA ASP A 68 -1.49 -7.47 -8.85
C ASP A 68 -2.90 -7.88 -8.39
N ASP A 69 -3.33 -7.54 -7.16
CA ASP A 69 -4.69 -7.75 -6.63
C ASP A 69 -5.69 -6.79 -7.27
N GLY A 70 -5.23 -5.61 -7.71
CA GLY A 70 -6.02 -4.61 -8.40
C GLY A 70 -6.00 -4.88 -9.90
N GLU A 71 -7.15 -5.27 -10.45
CA GLU A 71 -7.43 -5.21 -11.88
C GLU A 71 -7.03 -3.84 -12.50
N ILE A 72 -5.77 -3.65 -12.90
CA ILE A 72 -5.42 -2.77 -14.03
C ILE A 72 -5.76 -3.53 -15.33
N LEU A 73 -6.97 -4.09 -15.37
CA LEU A 73 -7.69 -4.53 -16.55
C LEU A 73 -9.01 -3.78 -16.58
N LYS A 74 -8.94 -2.49 -16.91
CA LYS A 74 -9.93 -1.81 -17.76
C LYS A 74 -9.37 -0.45 -18.17
N ASN A 75 -8.44 -0.50 -19.12
CA ASN A 75 -8.52 0.30 -20.35
C ASN A 75 -7.54 -0.26 -21.40
N GLY A 76 -7.99 -1.29 -22.12
CA GLY A 76 -7.45 -1.65 -23.44
C GLY A 76 -6.37 -2.74 -23.49
N LYS A 77 -6.81 -4.00 -23.73
CA LYS A 77 -6.06 -5.19 -24.22
C LYS A 77 -5.47 -6.16 -23.17
N THR A 78 -6.26 -7.22 -22.95
CA THR A 78 -5.97 -8.65 -22.67
C THR A 78 -4.62 -9.11 -22.11
N LYS A 79 -4.70 -10.07 -21.17
CA LYS A 79 -4.08 -11.39 -21.39
C LYS A 79 -5.07 -12.51 -21.01
N LYS A 80 -5.63 -13.19 -22.02
CA LYS A 80 -6.10 -14.57 -21.87
C LYS A 80 -4.86 -15.44 -21.81
N GLN A 81 -4.65 -16.12 -20.70
CA GLN A 81 -4.04 -17.45 -20.67
C GLN A 81 -4.85 -18.29 -19.68
#